data_AF-A0A8J5NNH2-F1
#
_entry.id   AF-A0A8J5NNH2-F1
#
_cell.length_a   1.000
_cell.length_b   1.000
_cell.length_c   1.000
_cell.angle_alpha   90.00
_cell.angle_beta   90.00
_cell.angle_gamma   90.00
#
_symmetry.space_group_name_H-M   'P 1'
#
loop_
_entity.id
_entity.type
_entity.pdbx_description
1 polymer ?
#
loop_
_entity_poly.entity_id
_entity_poly.type
_entity_poly.pdbx_seq_one_letter_code
_entity_poly.pdbx_strand_id
1 'polypeptide(L)'
;MRLLLEVAAEVKKRVSKTFVVGVKINSVEFQADGFQPEEATVLCQALERAEFDYVELSGGTYEKIGFQHYRESTRKRENFFIEFAEQIVRPLKTLKVYTTGGFKTVGGMVDAMKTVDGVGLGKAAGQEPRLPNDLLAGKFTGVVKPVWDENNPGTGLFVTGAQIKRIAQGSEPLDLSDPEQTEGIMNDIQAHFAKLAQDEEGYYYGTAPISRAAVPYGHV
;
A
#
# COMPACT_ATOMS: atom_id res chain seq x y z
N MET A 1 4.12 -20.89 -11.19
CA MET A 1 4.78 -21.10 -9.87
C MET A 1 6.28 -21.38 -9.92
N ARG A 2 6.83 -22.13 -10.89
CA ARG A 2 8.26 -22.51 -10.94
C ARG A 2 9.23 -21.34 -10.64
N LEU A 3 9.13 -20.25 -11.40
CA LEU A 3 10.02 -19.09 -11.25
C LEU A 3 10.04 -18.54 -9.81
N LEU A 4 8.87 -18.37 -9.21
CA LEU A 4 8.74 -17.84 -7.84
C LEU A 4 9.45 -18.75 -6.82
N LEU A 5 9.25 -20.06 -6.93
CA LEU A 5 9.85 -21.03 -6.00
C LEU A 5 11.36 -21.14 -6.18
N GLU A 6 11.86 -21.07 -7.42
CA GLU A 6 13.30 -21.06 -7.72
C GLU A 6 13.97 -19.80 -7.16
N VAL A 7 13.35 -18.63 -7.35
CA VAL A 7 13.83 -17.37 -6.76
C VAL A 7 13.85 -17.46 -5.24
N ALA A 8 12.78 -17.97 -4.62
CA ALA A 8 12.70 -18.14 -3.17
C ALA A 8 13.82 -19.05 -2.63
N ALA A 9 14.05 -20.18 -3.30
CA ALA A 9 15.10 -21.12 -2.94
C ALA A 9 16.49 -20.47 -3.02
N GLU A 10 16.77 -19.70 -4.08
CA GLU A 10 18.03 -19.00 -4.24
C GLU A 10 18.23 -17.85 -3.23
N VAL A 11 17.17 -17.10 -2.90
CA VAL A 11 17.21 -16.09 -1.83
C VAL A 11 17.54 -16.76 -0.49
N LYS A 12 16.86 -17.86 -0.16
CA LYS A 12 17.05 -18.58 1.11
C LYS A 12 18.44 -19.17 1.28
N LYS A 13 19.09 -19.61 0.20
CA LYS A 13 20.50 -20.05 0.24
C LYS A 13 21.47 -18.93 0.64
N ARG A 14 21.08 -17.67 0.47
CA ARG A 14 21.95 -16.48 0.66
C ARG A 14 21.66 -15.71 1.95
N VAL A 15 20.61 -16.06 2.68
CA VAL A 15 20.21 -15.38 3.93
C VAL A 15 20.28 -16.35 5.11
N SER A 16 20.37 -15.80 6.33
CA SER A 16 20.35 -16.62 7.55
C SER A 16 18.99 -17.28 7.75
N LYS A 17 18.95 -18.38 8.51
CA LYS A 17 17.69 -19.07 8.86
C LYS A 17 16.67 -18.21 9.64
N THR A 18 17.14 -17.13 10.28
CA THR A 18 16.30 -16.17 11.01
C THR A 18 15.88 -14.97 10.15
N PHE A 19 16.27 -14.94 8.88
CA PHE A 19 15.90 -13.86 7.97
C PHE A 19 14.47 -14.10 7.46
N VAL A 20 13.61 -13.11 7.60
CA VAL A 20 12.21 -13.18 7.16
C VAL A 20 12.14 -13.04 5.65
N VAL A 21 11.54 -14.02 4.98
CA VAL A 21 11.27 -14.02 3.54
C VAL A 21 9.76 -14.03 3.33
N GLY A 22 9.23 -12.90 2.86
CA GLY A 22 7.85 -12.76 2.45
C GLY A 22 7.67 -12.72 0.93
N VAL A 23 6.42 -12.85 0.49
CA VAL A 23 6.03 -12.66 -0.92
C VAL A 23 4.76 -11.84 -1.01
N LYS A 24 4.69 -10.94 -1.98
CA LYS A 24 3.48 -10.18 -2.30
C LYS A 24 2.87 -10.68 -3.59
N ILE A 25 1.61 -11.09 -3.53
CA ILE A 25 0.85 -11.61 -4.68
C ILE A 25 -0.31 -10.65 -4.97
N ASN A 26 -0.50 -10.33 -6.25
CA ASN A 26 -1.62 -9.51 -6.67
C ASN A 26 -2.90 -10.36 -6.71
N SER A 27 -4.00 -9.84 -6.19
CA SER A 27 -5.29 -10.51 -6.16
C SER A 27 -6.21 -10.09 -7.32
N VAL A 28 -5.71 -9.41 -8.36
CA VAL A 28 -6.48 -9.20 -9.61
C VAL A 28 -6.21 -10.26 -10.67
N GLU A 29 -5.45 -11.28 -10.34
CA GLU A 29 -5.64 -12.51 -11.07
C GLU A 29 -7.06 -13.08 -10.82
N PHE A 30 -7.87 -12.64 -9.85
CA PHE A 30 -9.17 -13.27 -9.49
C PHE A 30 -10.42 -12.73 -10.21
N GLN A 31 -10.35 -12.49 -11.53
CA GLN A 31 -11.53 -12.17 -12.35
C GLN A 31 -12.22 -13.46 -12.86
N ALA A 32 -13.38 -13.32 -13.53
CA ALA A 32 -14.12 -14.47 -14.07
C ALA A 32 -13.29 -15.40 -14.98
N ASP A 33 -12.18 -14.88 -15.55
CA ASP A 33 -11.21 -15.63 -16.35
C ASP A 33 -9.83 -15.76 -15.69
N GLY A 34 -9.72 -15.63 -14.36
CA GLY A 34 -8.44 -15.78 -13.67
C GLY A 34 -8.50 -16.58 -12.37
N PHE A 35 -7.49 -16.41 -11.50
CA PHE A 35 -7.22 -17.16 -10.28
C PHE A 35 -8.47 -17.35 -9.42
N GLN A 36 -8.91 -18.58 -9.22
CA GLN A 36 -10.05 -18.89 -8.35
C GLN A 36 -9.60 -19.00 -6.87
N PRO A 37 -10.50 -18.88 -5.88
CA PRO A 37 -10.18 -19.08 -4.46
C PRO A 37 -9.48 -20.43 -4.16
N GLU A 38 -9.82 -21.47 -4.91
CA GLU A 38 -9.16 -22.78 -4.83
C GLU A 38 -7.69 -22.69 -5.28
N GLU A 39 -7.42 -21.91 -6.32
CA GLU A 39 -6.06 -21.67 -6.81
C GLU A 39 -5.25 -20.83 -5.81
N ALA A 40 -5.86 -19.85 -5.13
CA ALA A 40 -5.24 -19.13 -4.00
C ALA A 40 -4.81 -20.07 -2.88
N THR A 41 -5.68 -21.01 -2.55
CA THR A 41 -5.41 -22.00 -1.52
C THR A 41 -4.23 -22.87 -1.93
N VAL A 42 -4.21 -23.38 -3.16
CA VAL A 42 -3.09 -24.18 -3.70
C VAL A 42 -1.79 -23.38 -3.72
N LEU A 43 -1.85 -22.10 -4.13
CA LEU A 43 -0.72 -21.19 -4.12
C LEU A 43 -0.17 -21.01 -2.70
N CYS A 44 -1.00 -20.63 -1.74
CA CYS A 44 -0.57 -20.39 -0.37
C CYS A 44 -0.02 -21.66 0.29
N GLN A 45 -0.60 -22.83 0.03
CA GLN A 45 -0.04 -24.10 0.49
C GLN A 45 1.34 -24.39 -0.13
N ALA A 46 1.55 -24.04 -1.40
CA ALA A 46 2.85 -24.20 -2.04
C ALA A 46 3.88 -23.18 -1.54
N LEU A 47 3.46 -21.96 -1.20
CA LEU A 47 4.31 -20.97 -0.53
C LEU A 47 4.70 -21.42 0.87
N GLU A 48 3.77 -22.00 1.62
CA GLU A 48 4.02 -22.61 2.93
C GLU A 48 5.01 -23.77 2.83
N ARG A 49 4.86 -24.67 1.85
CA ARG A 49 5.83 -25.76 1.60
C ARG A 49 7.20 -25.25 1.19
N ALA A 50 7.28 -24.07 0.57
CA ALA A 50 8.52 -23.37 0.28
C ALA A 50 9.03 -22.56 1.47
N GLU A 51 8.39 -22.70 2.64
CA GLU A 51 8.74 -22.10 3.93
C GLU A 51 8.73 -20.56 3.93
N PHE A 52 7.94 -19.90 3.08
CA PHE A 52 7.76 -18.45 3.19
C PHE A 52 7.21 -18.09 4.59
N ASP A 53 7.71 -17.01 5.18
CA ASP A 53 7.28 -16.56 6.49
C ASP A 53 5.92 -15.86 6.43
N TYR A 54 5.70 -15.07 5.36
CA TYR A 54 4.40 -14.45 5.12
C TYR A 54 4.08 -14.27 3.63
N VAL A 55 2.78 -14.23 3.32
CA VAL A 55 2.25 -13.79 2.04
C VAL A 55 1.40 -12.54 2.25
N GLU A 56 1.67 -11.49 1.48
CA GLU A 56 0.82 -10.30 1.39
C GLU A 56 -0.06 -10.39 0.15
N LEU A 57 -1.38 -10.31 0.36
CA LEU A 57 -2.38 -10.40 -0.69
C LEU A 57 -2.97 -9.00 -0.90
N SER A 58 -2.91 -8.49 -2.13
CA SER A 58 -3.33 -7.12 -2.43
C SER A 58 -4.28 -7.04 -3.62
N GLY A 59 -5.37 -6.28 -3.52
CA GLY A 59 -6.27 -6.00 -4.65
C GLY A 59 -5.91 -4.74 -5.44
N GLY A 60 -5.72 -4.85 -6.77
CA GLY A 60 -5.60 -3.72 -7.70
C GLY A 60 -4.90 -4.05 -9.04
N THR A 61 -5.37 -3.52 -10.17
CA THR A 61 -4.72 -3.69 -11.49
C THR A 61 -3.81 -2.50 -11.81
N TYR A 62 -2.55 -2.76 -12.17
CA TYR A 62 -1.71 -1.78 -12.88
C TYR A 62 -1.98 -1.75 -14.39
N GLU A 63 -2.56 -2.82 -14.96
CA GLU A 63 -2.70 -3.03 -16.42
C GLU A 63 -3.72 -2.12 -17.10
N LYS A 64 -4.59 -1.46 -16.34
CA LYS A 64 -5.38 -0.35 -16.87
C LYS A 64 -4.63 0.93 -16.56
N ILE A 65 -3.74 1.33 -17.48
CA ILE A 65 -3.16 2.67 -17.51
C ILE A 65 -4.32 3.64 -17.69
N GLY A 66 -4.76 4.16 -16.57
CA GLY A 66 -5.92 4.99 -16.44
C GLY A 66 -6.14 5.14 -14.96
N PHE A 67 -5.66 6.25 -14.41
CA PHE A 67 -5.96 6.73 -13.05
C PHE A 67 -7.47 6.99 -12.83
N GLN A 68 -8.33 6.28 -13.55
CA GLN A 68 -9.77 6.22 -13.45
C GLN A 68 -10.21 4.76 -13.34
N HIS A 69 -10.52 4.32 -12.13
CA HIS A 69 -11.51 3.26 -11.93
C HIS A 69 -12.48 3.61 -10.80
N TYR A 70 -13.59 4.20 -11.24
CA TYR A 70 -14.97 4.18 -10.76
C TYR A 70 -15.35 3.36 -9.51
N ARG A 71 -16.15 4.04 -8.66
CA ARG A 71 -17.36 3.64 -7.89
C ARG A 71 -17.33 2.33 -7.08
N GLU A 72 -17.98 2.37 -5.89
CA GLU A 72 -18.58 1.30 -5.03
C GLU A 72 -18.00 -0.13 -5.06
N SER A 73 -17.71 -0.67 -6.24
CA SER A 73 -16.93 -1.87 -6.52
C SER A 73 -15.58 -1.94 -5.79
N THR A 74 -14.85 -0.84 -5.54
CA THR A 74 -13.60 -0.89 -4.75
C THR A 74 -13.85 -1.25 -3.30
N ARG A 75 -14.94 -0.74 -2.71
CA ARG A 75 -15.40 -1.10 -1.38
C ARG A 75 -15.84 -2.57 -1.32
N LYS A 76 -16.47 -3.07 -2.39
CA LYS A 76 -16.75 -4.50 -2.58
C LYS A 76 -15.49 -5.34 -2.85
N ARG A 77 -14.39 -4.77 -3.38
CA ARG A 77 -13.13 -5.48 -3.70
C ARG A 77 -12.21 -5.66 -2.50
N GLU A 78 -12.17 -4.68 -1.58
CA GLU A 78 -11.53 -4.87 -0.27
C GLU A 78 -12.26 -5.98 0.52
N ASN A 79 -13.60 -6.03 0.40
CA ASN A 79 -14.43 -7.13 0.90
C ASN A 79 -14.19 -8.45 0.15
N PHE A 80 -13.95 -8.44 -1.16
CA PHE A 80 -13.81 -9.68 -1.94
C PHE A 80 -12.67 -10.55 -1.43
N PHE A 81 -11.49 -9.97 -1.12
CA PHE A 81 -10.40 -10.78 -0.58
C PHE A 81 -10.71 -11.27 0.85
N ILE A 82 -11.24 -10.40 1.72
CA ILE A 82 -11.61 -10.78 3.09
C ILE A 82 -12.66 -11.89 3.11
N GLU A 83 -13.62 -11.87 2.17
CA GLU A 83 -14.67 -12.89 2.01
C GLU A 83 -14.09 -14.30 1.72
N PHE A 84 -12.95 -14.39 1.03
CA PHE A 84 -12.26 -15.67 0.77
C PHE A 84 -11.02 -15.90 1.65
N ALA A 85 -10.56 -14.89 2.38
CA ALA A 85 -9.34 -14.97 3.18
C ALA A 85 -9.44 -16.06 4.24
N GLU A 86 -10.60 -16.27 4.86
CA GLU A 86 -10.80 -17.38 5.81
C GLU A 86 -10.55 -18.75 5.18
N GLN A 87 -11.00 -18.96 3.93
CA GLN A 87 -10.82 -20.22 3.23
C GLN A 87 -9.36 -20.48 2.88
N ILE A 88 -8.62 -19.41 2.56
CA ILE A 88 -7.20 -19.46 2.22
C ILE A 88 -6.34 -19.64 3.48
N VAL A 89 -6.66 -18.94 4.57
CA VAL A 89 -5.89 -18.91 5.82
C VAL A 89 -6.07 -20.19 6.63
N ARG A 90 -7.31 -20.68 6.77
CA ARG A 90 -7.65 -21.84 7.61
C ARG A 90 -6.78 -23.09 7.40
N PRO A 91 -6.40 -23.49 6.16
CA PRO A 91 -5.55 -24.66 5.95
C PRO A 91 -4.06 -24.43 6.21
N LEU A 92 -3.61 -23.19 6.36
CA LEU A 92 -2.20 -22.85 6.59
C LEU A 92 -1.83 -23.04 8.06
N LYS A 93 -0.59 -23.42 8.33
CA LYS A 93 -0.09 -23.73 9.69
C LYS A 93 1.01 -22.78 10.16
N THR A 94 1.83 -22.32 9.23
CA THR A 94 3.09 -21.62 9.47
C THR A 94 3.19 -20.33 8.66
N LEU A 95 2.67 -20.32 7.44
CA LEU A 95 2.65 -19.14 6.58
C LEU A 95 1.70 -18.07 7.15
N LYS A 96 2.23 -16.89 7.45
CA LYS A 96 1.42 -15.74 7.89
C LYS A 96 0.76 -15.05 6.70
N VAL A 97 -0.49 -14.62 6.87
CA VAL A 97 -1.24 -13.95 5.80
C VAL A 97 -1.43 -12.48 6.15
N TYR A 98 -1.05 -11.62 5.22
CA TYR A 98 -1.22 -10.18 5.31
C TYR A 98 -2.14 -9.71 4.18
N THR A 99 -2.87 -8.63 4.42
CA THR A 99 -3.65 -7.97 3.36
C THR A 99 -3.37 -6.47 3.31
N THR A 100 -3.41 -5.90 2.11
CA THR A 100 -3.27 -4.45 1.90
C THR A 100 -4.42 -3.94 1.06
N GLY A 101 -5.21 -3.03 1.64
CA GLY A 101 -6.40 -2.46 1.00
C GLY A 101 -6.86 -1.21 1.72
N GLY A 102 -6.18 -0.08 1.46
CA GLY A 102 -6.72 1.24 1.83
C GLY A 102 -7.03 1.47 3.32
N PHE A 103 -6.45 0.70 4.26
CA PHE A 103 -6.75 0.80 5.68
C PHE A 103 -6.47 2.20 6.25
N LYS A 104 -7.48 2.76 6.90
CA LYS A 104 -7.46 4.14 7.44
C LYS A 104 -7.82 4.25 8.91
N THR A 105 -8.47 3.24 9.48
CA THR A 105 -8.98 3.27 10.86
C THR A 105 -8.51 2.05 11.63
N VAL A 106 -8.27 2.22 12.93
CA VAL A 106 -7.95 1.11 13.84
C VAL A 106 -9.05 0.06 13.79
N GLY A 107 -10.31 0.47 13.76
CA GLY A 107 -11.45 -0.45 13.65
C GLY A 107 -11.38 -1.32 12.40
N GLY A 108 -11.11 -0.74 11.22
CA GLY A 108 -10.98 -1.50 9.98
C GLY A 108 -9.76 -2.43 9.97
N MET A 109 -8.63 -1.99 10.53
CA MET A 109 -7.43 -2.82 10.67
C MET A 109 -7.68 -4.02 11.60
N VAL A 110 -8.24 -3.77 12.77
CA VAL A 110 -8.54 -4.82 13.77
C VAL A 110 -9.58 -5.80 13.25
N ASP A 111 -10.61 -5.32 12.54
CA ASP A 111 -11.63 -6.19 11.96
C ASP A 111 -11.04 -7.13 10.91
N ALA A 112 -10.18 -6.63 10.02
CA ALA A 112 -9.47 -7.47 9.06
C ALA A 112 -8.55 -8.51 9.73
N MET A 113 -7.87 -8.14 10.82
CA MET A 113 -7.01 -9.05 11.59
C MET A 113 -7.77 -10.15 12.35
N LYS A 114 -9.10 -10.16 12.34
CA LYS A 114 -9.86 -11.34 12.78
C LYS A 114 -9.72 -12.51 11.81
N THR A 115 -9.40 -12.23 10.55
CA THR A 115 -9.31 -13.20 9.46
C THR A 115 -7.87 -13.45 9.03
N VAL A 116 -7.02 -12.41 9.00
CA VAL A 116 -5.61 -12.50 8.58
C VAL A 116 -4.66 -12.16 9.73
N ASP A 117 -3.38 -12.51 9.61
CA ASP A 117 -2.37 -12.26 10.65
C ASP A 117 -1.88 -10.81 10.69
N GLY A 118 -2.10 -10.02 9.63
CA GLY A 118 -1.65 -8.62 9.60
C GLY A 118 -2.21 -7.80 8.45
N VAL A 119 -2.00 -6.49 8.54
CA VAL A 119 -2.41 -5.51 7.51
C VAL A 119 -1.23 -4.67 7.06
N GLY A 120 -1.16 -4.38 5.76
CA GLY A 120 -0.18 -3.48 5.17
C GLY A 120 -0.70 -2.04 5.07
N LEU A 121 0.18 -1.08 5.34
CA LEU A 121 -0.10 0.35 5.24
C LEU A 121 0.76 0.97 4.15
N GLY A 122 0.12 1.54 3.13
CA GLY A 122 0.79 2.19 1.99
C GLY A 122 0.72 3.72 2.09
N LYS A 123 -0.23 4.33 1.34
CA LYS A 123 -0.41 5.79 1.28
C LYS A 123 -0.51 6.45 2.66
N ALA A 124 -1.24 5.83 3.59
CA ALA A 124 -1.36 6.30 4.97
C ALA A 124 0.02 6.44 5.66
N ALA A 125 0.89 5.44 5.56
CA ALA A 125 2.22 5.49 6.16
C ALA A 125 3.16 6.49 5.46
N GLY A 126 2.99 6.71 4.16
CA GLY A 126 3.78 7.70 3.42
C GLY A 126 3.35 9.16 3.69
N GLN A 127 2.12 9.38 4.13
CA GLN A 127 1.61 10.69 4.56
C GLN A 127 1.85 10.92 6.05
N GLU A 128 1.73 9.87 6.86
CA GLU A 128 1.87 9.91 8.30
C GLU A 128 2.91 8.88 8.79
N PRO A 129 4.21 9.18 8.74
CA PRO A 129 5.27 8.23 9.11
C PRO A 129 5.20 7.77 10.58
N ARG A 130 4.62 8.60 11.46
CA ARG A 130 4.40 8.30 12.88
C ARG A 130 3.14 7.47 13.16
N LEU A 131 2.29 7.24 12.14
CA LEU A 131 0.99 6.58 12.30
C LEU A 131 1.07 5.29 13.12
N PRO A 132 1.98 4.34 12.86
CA PRO A 132 2.04 3.10 13.65
C PRO A 132 2.23 3.36 15.16
N ASN A 133 3.14 4.27 15.52
CA ASN A 133 3.40 4.61 16.91
C ASN A 133 2.23 5.34 17.55
N ASP A 134 1.59 6.26 16.81
CA ASP A 134 0.47 7.04 17.33
C ASP A 134 -0.80 6.19 17.51
N LEU A 135 -1.03 5.20 16.63
CA LEU A 135 -2.10 4.22 16.79
C LEU A 135 -1.84 3.29 17.99
N LEU A 136 -0.62 2.78 18.15
CA LEU A 136 -0.24 1.91 19.28
C LEU A 136 -0.29 2.64 20.62
N ALA A 137 0.03 3.95 20.64
CA ALA A 137 -0.09 4.80 21.81
C ALA A 137 -1.53 5.26 22.09
N GLY A 138 -2.50 4.91 21.23
CA GLY A 138 -3.90 5.29 21.37
C GLY A 138 -4.17 6.79 21.19
N LYS A 139 -3.25 7.54 20.57
CA LYS A 139 -3.44 8.99 20.33
C LYS A 139 -4.54 9.25 19.31
N PHE A 140 -4.64 8.39 18.29
CA PHE A 140 -5.61 8.49 17.22
C PHE A 140 -6.20 7.11 16.91
N THR A 141 -7.40 7.10 16.35
CA THR A 141 -8.10 5.88 15.91
C THR A 141 -8.13 5.72 14.40
N GLY A 142 -7.39 6.56 13.67
CA GLY A 142 -7.27 6.52 12.23
C GLY A 142 -6.36 7.63 11.69
N VAL A 143 -6.24 7.65 10.37
CA VAL A 143 -5.45 8.63 9.61
C VAL A 143 -6.10 10.01 9.61
N VAL A 144 -5.28 11.03 9.48
CA VAL A 144 -5.69 12.40 9.16
C VAL A 144 -6.42 12.39 7.81
N LYS A 145 -7.58 13.04 7.77
CA LYS A 145 -8.36 13.16 6.54
C LYS A 145 -7.79 14.30 5.69
N PRO A 146 -7.34 14.04 4.46
CA PRO A 146 -6.88 15.10 3.58
C PRO A 146 -8.06 15.92 3.04
N VAL A 147 -7.79 17.13 2.55
CA VAL A 147 -8.83 18.01 1.98
C VAL A 147 -9.23 17.66 0.54
N TRP A 148 -8.65 16.64 -0.09
CA TRP A 148 -9.01 16.19 -1.45
C TRP A 148 -9.89 14.93 -1.44
N ASP A 149 -10.55 14.66 -2.57
CA ASP A 149 -11.28 13.41 -2.77
C ASP A 149 -10.32 12.21 -2.77
N GLU A 150 -10.30 11.47 -1.68
CA GLU A 150 -9.45 10.30 -1.49
C GLU A 150 -9.70 9.17 -2.50
N ASN A 151 -10.82 9.23 -3.23
CA ASN A 151 -11.11 8.32 -4.34
C ASN A 151 -10.41 8.71 -5.64
N ASN A 152 -9.74 9.86 -5.70
CA ASN A 152 -8.85 10.22 -6.80
C ASN A 152 -7.50 9.52 -6.60
N PRO A 153 -7.20 8.43 -7.33
CA PRO A 153 -5.99 7.64 -7.08
C PRO A 153 -4.72 8.40 -7.48
N GLY A 154 -4.81 9.29 -8.49
CA GLY A 154 -3.68 10.08 -8.98
C GLY A 154 -3.18 11.05 -7.91
N THR A 155 -4.07 11.85 -7.32
CA THR A 155 -3.72 12.81 -6.27
C THR A 155 -3.03 12.13 -5.10
N GLY A 156 -3.64 11.05 -4.58
CA GLY A 156 -3.07 10.32 -3.45
C GLY A 156 -1.68 9.75 -3.74
N LEU A 157 -1.44 9.25 -4.96
CA LEU A 157 -0.13 8.72 -5.35
C LEU A 157 0.94 9.82 -5.39
N PHE A 158 0.66 10.94 -6.08
CA PHE A 158 1.64 12.00 -6.27
C PHE A 158 1.97 12.72 -4.97
N VAL A 159 0.95 13.02 -4.15
CA VAL A 159 1.15 13.64 -2.84
C VAL A 159 1.97 12.73 -1.92
N THR A 160 1.65 11.43 -1.87
CA THR A 160 2.44 10.47 -1.06
C THR A 160 3.89 10.41 -1.54
N GLY A 161 4.12 10.33 -2.86
CA GLY A 161 5.47 10.29 -3.41
C GLY A 161 6.27 11.57 -3.15
N ALA A 162 5.61 12.73 -3.13
CA ALA A 162 6.23 13.99 -2.78
C ALA A 162 6.56 14.09 -1.28
N GLN A 163 5.68 13.62 -0.40
CA GLN A 163 5.94 13.53 1.05
C GLN A 163 7.12 12.61 1.35
N ILE A 164 7.18 11.43 0.71
CA ILE A 164 8.33 10.50 0.86
C ILE A 164 9.64 11.17 0.44
N LYS A 165 9.66 11.88 -0.69
CA LYS A 165 10.85 12.62 -1.15
C LYS A 165 11.26 13.71 -0.15
N ARG A 166 10.29 14.44 0.38
CA ARG A 166 10.51 15.48 1.38
C ARG A 166 11.12 14.91 2.67
N ILE A 167 10.58 13.79 3.16
CA ILE A 167 11.11 13.06 4.33
C ILE A 167 12.54 12.60 4.07
N ALA A 168 12.82 12.06 2.88
CA ALA A 168 14.17 11.64 2.49
C ALA A 168 15.18 12.80 2.45
N GLN A 169 14.70 14.04 2.30
CA GLN A 169 15.49 15.27 2.35
C GLN A 169 15.61 15.86 3.77
N GLY A 170 15.15 15.13 4.80
CA GLY A 170 15.25 15.54 6.20
C GLY A 170 14.19 16.55 6.65
N SER A 171 13.13 16.76 5.87
CA SER A 171 12.03 17.66 6.22
C SER A 171 10.81 16.90 6.74
N GLU A 172 10.10 17.48 7.71
CA GLU A 172 8.82 16.96 8.20
C GLU A 172 7.74 16.97 7.09
N PRO A 173 6.87 15.96 7.04
CA PRO A 173 5.75 15.94 6.10
C PRO A 173 4.76 17.08 6.41
N LEU A 174 4.08 17.56 5.37
CA LEU A 174 3.04 18.57 5.49
C LEU A 174 1.76 17.99 6.10
N ASP A 175 1.02 18.79 6.87
CA ASP A 175 -0.35 18.51 7.27
C ASP A 175 -1.30 18.69 6.08
N LEU A 176 -1.85 17.57 5.60
CA LEU A 176 -2.71 17.53 4.43
C LEU A 176 -4.19 17.76 4.78
N SER A 177 -4.50 17.94 6.07
CA SER A 177 -5.80 18.47 6.52
C SER A 177 -5.86 20.00 6.47
N ASP A 178 -4.70 20.67 6.35
CA ASP A 178 -4.63 22.10 6.12
C ASP A 178 -4.84 22.41 4.62
N PRO A 179 -5.88 23.20 4.26
CA PRO A 179 -6.13 23.58 2.88
C PRO A 179 -4.97 24.33 2.22
N GLU A 180 -4.26 25.20 2.95
CA GLU A 180 -3.19 26.02 2.40
C GLU A 180 -1.95 25.17 2.07
N GLN A 181 -1.62 24.24 2.98
CA GLN A 181 -0.55 23.28 2.74
C GLN A 181 -0.88 22.36 1.57
N THR A 182 -2.14 21.91 1.49
CA THR A 182 -2.61 21.03 0.42
C THR A 182 -2.62 21.71 -0.93
N GLU A 183 -3.14 22.93 -1.04
CA GLU A 183 -3.08 23.72 -2.28
C GLU A 183 -1.61 23.90 -2.72
N GLY A 184 -0.75 24.16 -1.74
CA GLY A 184 0.68 24.30 -1.96
C GLY A 184 1.37 23.11 -2.59
N ILE A 185 1.22 21.92 -1.98
CA ILE A 185 1.80 20.69 -2.53
C ILE A 185 1.23 20.36 -3.92
N MET A 186 -0.06 20.65 -4.15
CA MET A 186 -0.67 20.45 -5.46
C MET A 186 -0.08 21.37 -6.52
N ASN A 187 0.19 22.63 -6.19
CA ASN A 187 0.85 23.58 -7.10
C ASN A 187 2.28 23.15 -7.42
N ASP A 188 3.05 22.69 -6.42
CA ASP A 188 4.41 22.16 -6.63
C ASP A 188 4.38 20.92 -7.55
N ILE A 189 3.43 20.01 -7.33
CA ILE A 189 3.22 18.82 -8.16
C ILE A 189 2.87 19.21 -9.60
N GLN A 190 1.95 20.14 -9.80
CA GLN A 190 1.54 20.60 -11.13
C GLN A 190 2.71 21.26 -11.87
N ALA A 191 3.48 22.11 -11.19
CA ALA A 191 4.67 22.76 -11.77
C ALA A 191 5.73 21.73 -12.18
N HIS A 192 5.93 20.68 -11.37
CA HIS A 192 6.84 19.58 -11.70
C HIS A 192 6.38 18.79 -12.93
N PHE A 193 5.09 18.46 -13.03
CA PHE A 193 4.55 17.80 -14.22
C PHE A 193 4.63 18.66 -15.48
N ALA A 194 4.45 19.98 -15.36
CA ALA A 194 4.63 20.89 -16.48
C ALA A 194 6.08 20.87 -17.00
N LYS A 195 7.07 20.79 -16.10
CA LYS A 195 8.49 20.64 -16.48
C LYS A 195 8.77 19.29 -17.14
N LEU A 196 8.27 18.19 -16.56
CA LEU A 196 8.40 16.84 -17.14
C LEU A 196 7.82 16.76 -18.55
N ALA A 197 6.69 17.41 -18.79
CA ALA A 197 6.04 17.40 -20.10
C ALA A 197 6.82 18.15 -21.18
N GLN A 198 7.74 19.05 -20.79
CA GLN A 198 8.58 19.84 -21.69
C GLN A 198 10.01 19.29 -21.78
N ASP A 199 10.32 18.21 -21.06
CA ASP A 199 11.66 17.66 -20.94
C ASP A 199 11.94 16.60 -22.02
N GLU A 200 12.35 17.08 -23.20
CA GLU A 200 12.69 16.23 -24.34
C GLU A 200 13.98 15.43 -24.12
N GLU A 201 14.86 15.89 -23.22
CA GLU A 201 16.17 15.27 -22.93
C GLU A 201 16.14 14.27 -21.76
N GLY A 202 15.06 14.26 -20.95
CA GLY A 202 14.89 13.31 -19.85
C GLY A 202 15.68 13.63 -18.57
N TYR A 203 16.03 14.90 -18.35
CA TYR A 203 16.73 15.33 -17.13
C TYR A 203 15.85 15.36 -15.86
N TYR A 204 14.55 15.56 -16.03
CA TYR A 204 13.58 15.59 -14.96
C TYR A 204 12.94 14.20 -14.81
N TYR A 205 12.91 13.70 -13.58
CA TYR A 205 12.30 12.42 -13.25
C TYR A 205 11.81 12.41 -11.79
N GLY A 206 11.04 11.38 -11.44
CA GLY A 206 10.60 11.15 -10.07
C GLY A 206 9.53 12.14 -9.57
N THR A 207 9.42 12.24 -8.25
CA THR A 207 8.35 12.98 -7.57
C THR A 207 8.70 14.46 -7.39
N ALA A 208 7.68 15.31 -7.28
CA ALA A 208 7.86 16.76 -7.18
C ALA A 208 8.62 17.14 -5.90
N PRO A 209 9.63 18.04 -5.97
CA PRO A 209 10.19 18.65 -4.78
C PRO A 209 9.16 19.59 -4.14
N ILE A 210 9.10 19.61 -2.80
CA ILE A 210 8.16 20.45 -2.05
C ILE A 210 8.87 21.68 -1.52
N SER A 211 8.43 22.85 -1.94
CA SER A 211 9.07 24.14 -1.68
C SER A 211 8.67 24.75 -0.32
N ARG A 212 7.57 24.27 0.27
CA ARG A 212 6.97 24.87 1.48
C ARG A 212 7.69 24.47 2.77
N ALA A 213 7.59 25.32 3.79
CA ALA A 213 8.01 25.00 5.16
C ALA A 213 7.10 23.91 5.75
N ALA A 214 7.64 23.08 6.64
CA ALA A 214 6.86 22.00 7.23
C ALA A 214 5.88 22.53 8.29
N VAL A 215 4.62 22.10 8.19
CA VAL A 215 3.65 22.16 9.28
C VAL A 215 3.33 20.70 9.61
N PRO A 216 3.83 20.14 10.72
CA PRO A 216 3.60 18.75 11.05
C PRO A 216 2.12 18.44 11.22
N TYR A 217 1.68 17.27 10.75
CA TYR A 217 0.33 16.78 10.98
C TYR A 217 0.14 16.29 12.43
N GLY A 218 -1.13 16.15 12.85
CA GLY A 218 -1.48 15.56 14.14
C GLY A 218 -1.52 16.55 15.31
N HIS A 219 -1.65 17.85 15.02
CA HIS A 219 -2.00 18.86 16.01
C HIS A 219 -3.53 18.86 16.22
N VAL A 220 -3.97 18.41 17.40
CA VAL A 220 -5.32 18.64 17.96
C VAL A 220 -5.15 19.26 19.34
#